data_AF-A0A2E4D9X3-F1
#
_entry.id   AF-A0A2E4D9X3-F1
#
_cell.length_a   1.000
_cell.length_b   1.000
_cell.length_c   1.000
_cell.angle_alpha   90.00
_cell.angle_beta   90.00
_cell.angle_gamma   90.00
#
_symmetry.space_group_name_H-M   'P 1'
#
loop_
_entity.id
_entity.type
_entity.pdbx_description
1 polymer ?
#
loop_
_entity_poly.entity_id
_entity_poly.type
_entity_poly.pdbx_seq_one_letter_code
_entity_poly.pdbx_strand_id
1 'polypeptide(L)'
;MKKMTLLLFCFLATSFSHAYEFKHFQLTQSFKEKRKNEKHSEMSPVLEKVWDKLKDQGIKQLNRITADIIEFNQEFSLGEYNAPEVKWKSRIDSELGVKIGRKVEPTLESDHWLVQDRMEITISAGALLAKMRDAGEIEISKETLKLFAGVKFIRLYSYDHFADSYLNGLKSDFRKLLLSFNYFSKTNFTSIEQGDVITKDDYFSANAEFSVSTPSLYMMAGFGKGSIYFSKLASVSYHRPLAELRYGELDALRMHYNVTKLTGAGLQLGLQADFYELLNLTLLGAEYKVNYEKNSTTNMTFGERDIINIKTNYNLEAAFSKINRGKDPRELPIVDKYITSTEEGYRVSEELNMFAFMWGKYIGNSHGKFHFNTKGGDFYFHRYTKESAKLSKSWWDGIFNADNVNKYQTRSVENIAFEYDVAQLDQSFEDSVLTGDSVVSFRLTKQYKTKKDKDKYREKTIRMLQNIENVDSKILDGLHGELIKGPLTLDLNAQVNSRGITHLLHSSLQSLNPIFENICDKSSQCLETLTESFTHLSHQMATQGSVKLSEVYEFMKTVTRYSRSFSDFQDLFADINIQLYGSLVAHVPDSEIPFKTFFKSGHSQGQGVIKDFVKNIE
;
A
#
# COMPACT_ATOMS: atom_id res chain seq x y z
N MET A 1 15.54 -11.54 26.66
CA MET A 1 14.79 -11.85 25.43
C MET A 1 15.63 -12.08 24.17
N LYS A 2 16.84 -11.50 24.00
CA LYS A 2 17.66 -11.67 22.78
C LYS A 2 18.17 -13.09 22.46
N LYS A 3 18.21 -14.02 23.42
CA LYS A 3 18.74 -15.40 23.22
C LYS A 3 17.71 -16.44 22.77
N MET A 4 16.40 -16.16 22.87
CA MET A 4 15.35 -17.13 22.54
C MET A 4 14.95 -17.08 21.05
N THR A 5 15.24 -15.97 20.37
CA THR A 5 14.95 -15.75 18.93
C THR A 5 15.93 -16.47 18.00
N LEU A 6 17.14 -16.79 18.48
CA LEU A 6 18.20 -17.39 17.65
C LEU A 6 18.00 -18.89 17.42
N LEU A 7 17.32 -19.60 18.33
CA LEU A 7 17.21 -21.06 18.30
C LEU A 7 16.13 -21.56 17.33
N LEU A 8 15.14 -20.73 16.97
CA LEU A 8 14.08 -21.09 16.02
C LEU A 8 14.50 -20.91 14.55
N PHE A 9 15.54 -20.09 14.28
CA PHE A 9 15.99 -19.78 12.92
C PHE A 9 16.92 -20.85 12.32
N CYS A 10 17.64 -21.62 13.16
CA CYS A 10 18.59 -22.62 12.69
C CYS A 10 17.95 -23.90 12.10
N PHE A 11 16.64 -24.12 12.26
CA PHE A 11 15.95 -25.29 11.70
C PHE A 11 15.41 -25.10 10.27
N LEU A 12 15.42 -23.88 9.72
CA LEU A 12 14.78 -23.57 8.44
C LEU A 12 15.75 -23.35 7.27
N ALA A 13 17.06 -23.46 7.51
CA ALA A 13 18.08 -23.09 6.53
C ALA A 13 18.97 -24.29 6.15
N THR A 14 18.42 -25.31 5.48
CA THR A 14 19.24 -26.20 4.64
C THR A 14 18.51 -26.65 3.37
N SER A 15 19.22 -26.43 2.24
CA SER A 15 19.20 -27.24 1.01
C SER A 15 18.10 -27.00 -0.04
N PHE A 16 18.40 -26.19 -1.07
CA PHE A 16 17.74 -26.30 -2.37
C PHE A 16 18.70 -26.07 -3.53
N SER A 17 19.18 -27.18 -4.10
CA SER A 17 19.74 -27.28 -5.44
C SER A 17 19.56 -28.70 -5.98
N HIS A 18 18.31 -29.16 -6.15
CA HIS A 18 17.96 -30.42 -6.82
C HIS A 18 16.70 -30.21 -7.68
N ALA A 19 16.56 -31.02 -8.73
CA ALA A 19 15.39 -31.06 -9.62
C ALA A 19 14.09 -31.04 -8.80
N TYR A 20 13.13 -30.21 -9.21
CA TYR A 20 11.86 -30.03 -8.50
C TYR A 20 11.01 -31.30 -8.53
N GLU A 21 11.26 -32.24 -7.62
CA GLU A 21 10.28 -33.25 -7.22
C GLU A 21 9.23 -32.56 -6.34
N PHE A 22 7.96 -32.61 -6.76
CA PHE A 22 6.85 -32.12 -5.95
C PHE A 22 6.71 -33.01 -4.70
N LYS A 23 7.26 -32.56 -3.56
CA LYS A 23 7.28 -33.32 -2.30
C LYS A 23 5.89 -33.70 -1.76
N HIS A 24 4.81 -33.12 -2.30
CA HIS A 24 3.46 -33.18 -1.73
C HIS A 24 2.41 -33.81 -2.66
N PHE A 25 2.72 -34.08 -3.93
CA PHE A 25 1.81 -34.79 -4.85
C PHE A 25 2.59 -35.39 -6.01
N GLN A 26 2.03 -36.44 -6.62
CA GLN A 26 2.62 -37.07 -7.79
C GLN A 26 1.72 -36.87 -9.02
N LEU A 27 2.33 -36.53 -10.15
CA LEU A 27 1.63 -36.50 -11.43
C LEU A 27 1.38 -37.94 -11.89
N THR A 28 0.15 -38.25 -12.28
CA THR A 28 -0.20 -39.56 -12.85
C THR A 28 0.49 -39.76 -14.22
N GLN A 29 0.78 -41.01 -14.59
CA GLN A 29 1.46 -41.30 -15.87
C GLN A 29 0.63 -40.87 -17.07
N SER A 30 -0.69 -41.08 -17.01
CA SER A 30 -1.64 -40.67 -18.05
C SER A 30 -1.58 -39.15 -18.30
N PHE A 31 -1.47 -38.35 -17.24
CA PHE A 31 -1.34 -36.90 -17.37
C PHE A 31 0.02 -36.50 -17.98
N LYS A 32 1.12 -37.15 -17.59
CA LYS A 32 2.45 -36.90 -18.17
C LYS A 32 2.49 -37.21 -19.66
N GLU A 33 1.86 -38.30 -20.08
CA GLU A 33 1.76 -38.71 -21.50
C GLU A 33 0.90 -37.74 -22.31
N LYS A 34 -0.25 -37.32 -21.77
CA LYS A 34 -1.11 -36.30 -22.39
C LYS A 34 -0.35 -34.99 -22.62
N ARG A 35 0.39 -34.52 -21.62
CA ARG A 35 1.21 -33.29 -21.69
C ARG A 35 2.33 -33.35 -22.72
N LYS A 36 2.92 -34.52 -22.99
CA LYS A 36 3.95 -34.70 -24.02
C LYS A 36 3.39 -34.56 -25.44
N ASN A 37 2.10 -34.86 -25.62
CA ASN A 37 1.43 -34.87 -26.92
C ASN A 37 0.68 -33.57 -27.26
N GLU A 38 0.48 -32.68 -26.27
CA GLU A 38 -0.14 -31.38 -26.50
C GLU A 38 0.85 -30.41 -27.16
N LYS A 39 0.57 -30.00 -28.40
CA LYS A 39 1.23 -28.83 -29.01
C LYS A 39 0.93 -27.60 -28.16
N HIS A 40 1.98 -26.92 -27.70
CA HIS A 40 1.82 -25.64 -27.00
C HIS A 40 1.15 -24.62 -27.92
N SER A 41 -0.11 -24.25 -27.62
CA SER A 41 -0.73 -23.04 -28.15
C SER A 41 0.06 -21.80 -27.70
N GLU A 42 0.03 -20.73 -28.49
CA GLU A 42 0.67 -19.45 -28.12
C GLU A 42 0.09 -18.84 -26.83
N MET A 43 -1.15 -19.20 -26.46
CA MET A 43 -1.84 -18.71 -25.26
C MET A 43 -2.20 -19.86 -24.32
N SER A 44 -2.00 -19.65 -23.01
CA SER A 44 -2.39 -20.61 -21.97
C SER A 44 -3.92 -20.79 -21.98
N PRO A 45 -4.46 -22.03 -21.87
CA PRO A 45 -5.91 -22.29 -21.77
C PRO A 45 -6.60 -21.51 -20.65
N VAL A 46 -5.87 -21.14 -19.58
CA VAL A 46 -6.38 -20.31 -18.49
C VAL A 46 -6.65 -18.88 -18.95
N LEU A 47 -5.76 -18.29 -19.76
CA LEU A 47 -5.93 -16.93 -20.27
C LEU A 47 -7.06 -16.84 -21.28
N GLU A 48 -7.26 -17.88 -22.11
CA GLU A 48 -8.38 -17.97 -23.04
C GLU A 48 -9.72 -17.96 -22.29
N LYS A 49 -9.88 -18.81 -21.27
CA LYS A 49 -11.07 -18.80 -20.40
C LYS A 49 -11.33 -17.45 -19.73
N VAL A 50 -10.27 -16.78 -19.27
CA VAL A 50 -10.40 -15.42 -18.71
C VAL A 50 -10.92 -14.48 -19.78
N TRP A 51 -10.30 -14.50 -20.96
CA TRP A 51 -10.64 -13.61 -22.06
C TRP A 51 -12.08 -13.76 -22.53
N ASP A 52 -12.55 -14.98 -22.71
CA ASP A 52 -13.94 -15.25 -23.09
C ASP A 52 -14.92 -14.68 -22.06
N LYS A 53 -14.65 -14.89 -20.77
CA LYS A 53 -15.48 -14.34 -19.68
C LYS A 53 -15.48 -12.81 -19.67
N LEU A 54 -14.34 -12.17 -19.93
CA LEU A 54 -14.21 -10.72 -20.02
C LEU A 54 -15.01 -10.15 -21.18
N LYS A 55 -14.89 -10.79 -22.35
CA LYS A 55 -15.56 -10.36 -23.58
C LYS A 55 -17.08 -10.50 -23.47
N ASP A 56 -17.56 -11.62 -22.93
CA ASP A 56 -18.99 -11.94 -22.90
C ASP A 56 -19.75 -11.19 -21.80
N GLN A 57 -19.13 -11.05 -20.62
CA GLN A 57 -19.79 -10.51 -19.43
C GLN A 57 -19.13 -9.24 -18.89
N GLY A 58 -17.80 -9.19 -18.87
CA GLY A 58 -17.04 -8.07 -18.28
C GLY A 58 -17.38 -6.73 -18.91
N ILE A 59 -17.27 -6.62 -20.24
CA ILE A 59 -17.55 -5.37 -20.99
C ILE A 59 -18.97 -4.86 -20.73
N LYS A 60 -19.97 -5.75 -20.80
CA LYS A 60 -21.38 -5.39 -20.60
C LYS A 60 -21.63 -4.86 -19.19
N GLN A 61 -21.03 -5.49 -18.18
CA GLN A 61 -21.17 -5.07 -16.79
C GLN A 61 -20.44 -3.76 -16.51
N LEU A 62 -19.23 -3.57 -17.06
CA LEU A 62 -18.49 -2.31 -16.90
C LEU A 62 -19.23 -1.14 -17.54
N ASN A 63 -19.73 -1.31 -18.77
CA ASN A 63 -20.53 -0.27 -19.44
C ASN A 63 -21.77 0.09 -18.64
N ARG A 64 -22.45 -0.90 -18.07
CA ARG A 64 -23.61 -0.68 -17.20
C ARG A 64 -23.23 0.11 -15.94
N ILE A 65 -22.22 -0.35 -15.19
CA ILE A 65 -21.77 0.32 -13.96
C ILE A 65 -21.34 1.77 -14.25
N THR A 66 -20.64 2.00 -15.36
CA THR A 66 -20.25 3.35 -15.77
C THR A 66 -21.44 4.21 -16.13
N ALA A 67 -22.44 3.67 -16.84
CA ALA A 67 -23.68 4.39 -17.12
C ALA A 67 -24.43 4.75 -15.82
N ASP A 68 -24.59 3.78 -14.92
CA ASP A 68 -25.23 3.96 -13.62
C ASP A 68 -24.52 5.06 -12.79
N ILE A 69 -23.18 5.11 -12.80
CA ILE A 69 -22.39 6.16 -12.14
C ILE A 69 -22.65 7.55 -12.75
N ILE A 70 -22.69 7.63 -14.08
CA ILE A 70 -22.88 8.91 -14.78
C ILE A 70 -24.28 9.45 -14.54
N GLU A 71 -25.29 8.60 -14.67
CA GLU A 71 -26.70 8.93 -14.41
C GLU A 71 -26.87 9.39 -12.96
N PHE A 72 -26.34 8.62 -12.00
CA PHE A 72 -26.34 8.99 -10.59
C PHE A 72 -25.69 10.36 -10.35
N ASN A 73 -24.52 10.63 -10.93
CA ASN A 73 -23.85 11.91 -10.75
C ASN A 73 -24.58 13.11 -11.42
N GLN A 74 -25.45 12.86 -12.41
CA GLN A 74 -26.27 13.91 -13.02
C GLN A 74 -27.52 14.22 -12.21
N GLU A 75 -28.15 13.21 -11.61
CA GLU A 75 -29.38 13.36 -10.83
C GLU A 75 -29.12 13.76 -9.38
N PHE A 76 -27.96 13.38 -8.85
CA PHE A 76 -27.58 13.65 -7.47
C PHE A 76 -27.01 15.06 -7.30
N SER A 77 -27.58 15.84 -6.37
CA SER A 77 -27.18 17.23 -6.11
C SER A 77 -25.70 17.44 -5.76
N LEU A 78 -25.03 16.42 -5.22
CA LEU A 78 -23.59 16.43 -4.93
C LEU A 78 -22.79 15.57 -5.92
N GLY A 79 -23.40 15.20 -7.05
CA GLY A 79 -22.82 14.32 -8.05
C GLY A 79 -21.57 14.88 -8.72
N GLU A 80 -21.45 16.20 -8.83
CA GLU A 80 -20.23 16.86 -9.33
C GLU A 80 -19.01 16.65 -8.42
N TYR A 81 -19.22 16.39 -7.12
CA TYR A 81 -18.17 16.12 -6.13
C TYR A 81 -17.92 14.62 -5.92
N ASN A 82 -18.72 13.76 -6.56
CA ASN A 82 -18.68 12.33 -6.36
C ASN A 82 -17.84 11.64 -7.44
N ALA A 83 -16.74 11.01 -7.02
CA ALA A 83 -15.82 10.30 -7.88
C ALA A 83 -15.72 8.80 -7.51
N PRO A 84 -16.80 8.00 -7.68
CA PRO A 84 -16.79 6.57 -7.37
C PRO A 84 -15.88 5.78 -8.32
N GLU A 85 -15.53 4.58 -7.89
CA GLU A 85 -14.70 3.63 -8.64
C GLU A 85 -15.57 2.60 -9.36
N VAL A 86 -15.22 2.25 -10.60
CA VAL A 86 -15.86 1.14 -11.34
C VAL A 86 -15.22 -0.16 -10.88
N LYS A 87 -16.01 -1.13 -10.40
CA LYS A 87 -15.50 -2.42 -9.94
C LYS A 87 -16.35 -3.59 -10.41
N TRP A 88 -15.70 -4.60 -10.98
CA TRP A 88 -16.33 -5.85 -11.37
C TRP A 88 -15.50 -7.04 -10.88
N LYS A 89 -16.16 -8.12 -10.47
CA LYS A 89 -15.50 -9.36 -10.04
C LYS A 89 -16.28 -10.57 -10.54
N SER A 90 -15.56 -11.61 -10.95
CA SER A 90 -16.13 -12.88 -11.38
C SER A 90 -15.25 -14.05 -10.93
N ARG A 91 -15.86 -15.24 -10.86
CA ARG A 91 -15.15 -16.51 -10.68
C ARG A 91 -15.33 -17.37 -11.94
N ILE A 92 -14.30 -18.14 -12.28
CA ILE A 92 -14.27 -19.11 -13.38
C ILE A 92 -13.88 -20.45 -12.76
N ASP A 93 -14.73 -21.47 -12.94
CA ASP A 93 -14.54 -22.85 -12.50
C ASP A 93 -14.19 -23.10 -11.01
N SER A 94 -14.32 -22.10 -10.13
CA SER A 94 -13.99 -22.08 -8.69
C SER A 94 -12.52 -21.87 -8.33
N GLU A 95 -11.56 -22.30 -9.16
CA GLU A 95 -10.12 -22.09 -8.91
C GLU A 95 -9.62 -20.70 -9.32
N LEU A 96 -10.30 -20.05 -10.28
CA LEU A 96 -9.84 -18.83 -10.93
C LEU A 96 -10.76 -17.66 -10.57
N GLY A 97 -10.18 -16.60 -10.03
CA GLY A 97 -10.84 -15.34 -9.76
C GLY A 97 -10.34 -14.26 -10.70
N VAL A 98 -11.25 -13.42 -11.18
CA VAL A 98 -10.93 -12.21 -11.94
C VAL A 98 -11.56 -11.02 -11.22
N LYS A 99 -10.78 -9.98 -10.95
CA LYS A 99 -11.29 -8.69 -10.50
C LYS A 99 -10.78 -7.60 -11.40
N ILE A 100 -11.63 -6.64 -11.68
CA ILE A 100 -11.34 -5.51 -12.53
C ILE A 100 -11.79 -4.25 -11.80
N GLY A 101 -10.97 -3.22 -11.83
CA GLY A 101 -11.29 -1.93 -11.25
C GLY A 101 -10.73 -0.79 -12.09
N ARG A 102 -11.53 0.26 -12.26
CA ARG A 102 -11.08 1.57 -12.75
C ARG A 102 -11.32 2.61 -11.67
N LYS A 103 -10.30 3.40 -11.42
CA LYS A 103 -10.30 4.49 -10.45
C LYS A 103 -9.82 5.75 -11.15
N VAL A 104 -10.55 6.85 -10.99
CA VAL A 104 -10.23 8.12 -11.62
C VAL A 104 -10.06 9.15 -10.52
N GLU A 105 -8.88 9.75 -10.44
CA GLU A 105 -8.52 10.67 -9.36
C GLU A 105 -7.85 11.92 -9.94
N PRO A 106 -8.07 13.11 -9.35
CA PRO A 106 -7.35 14.29 -9.77
C PRO A 106 -5.87 14.13 -9.47
N THR A 107 -5.00 14.63 -10.34
CA THR A 107 -3.56 14.68 -10.04
C THR A 107 -3.28 15.80 -9.03
N LEU A 108 -2.19 15.67 -8.27
CA LEU A 108 -1.77 16.71 -7.34
C LEU A 108 -1.16 17.92 -8.07
N GLU A 109 -0.50 17.68 -9.20
CA GLU A 109 0.38 18.63 -9.93
C GLU A 109 -0.23 19.18 -11.23
N SER A 110 -1.39 18.70 -11.71
CA SER A 110 -1.99 19.16 -12.97
C SER A 110 -3.53 19.20 -12.93
N ASP A 111 -4.14 19.73 -13.98
CA ASP A 111 -5.60 19.73 -14.19
C ASP A 111 -6.12 18.42 -14.81
N HIS A 112 -5.21 17.48 -15.09
CA HIS A 112 -5.57 16.17 -15.62
C HIS A 112 -6.06 15.22 -14.52
N TRP A 113 -6.79 14.20 -14.94
CA TRP A 113 -7.24 13.11 -14.10
C TRP A 113 -6.41 11.87 -14.38
N LEU A 114 -5.87 11.26 -13.32
CA LEU A 114 -5.20 9.97 -13.38
C LEU A 114 -6.25 8.86 -13.40
N VAL A 115 -6.25 8.08 -14.48
CA VAL A 115 -7.05 6.87 -14.64
C VAL A 115 -6.19 5.67 -14.31
N GLN A 116 -6.54 4.97 -13.25
CA GLN A 116 -5.88 3.77 -12.77
C GLN A 116 -6.73 2.54 -13.09
N ASP A 117 -6.32 1.82 -14.13
CA ASP A 117 -6.94 0.57 -14.55
C ASP A 117 -6.22 -0.62 -13.91
N ARG A 118 -6.97 -1.54 -13.30
CA ARG A 118 -6.44 -2.67 -12.55
C ARG A 118 -7.17 -3.95 -12.93
N MET A 119 -6.43 -4.99 -13.30
CA MET A 119 -6.93 -6.34 -13.55
C MET A 119 -6.17 -7.35 -12.68
N GLU A 120 -6.88 -7.97 -11.75
CA GLU A 120 -6.35 -8.99 -10.85
C GLU A 120 -6.81 -10.38 -11.30
N ILE A 121 -5.87 -11.29 -11.52
CA ILE A 121 -6.10 -12.71 -11.73
C ILE A 121 -5.63 -13.45 -10.48
N THR A 122 -6.51 -14.23 -9.86
CA THR A 122 -6.20 -15.06 -8.70
C THR A 122 -6.36 -16.53 -9.05
N ILE A 123 -5.36 -17.35 -8.73
CA ILE A 123 -5.42 -18.81 -8.81
C ILE A 123 -5.30 -19.38 -7.40
N SER A 124 -6.30 -20.15 -6.96
CA SER A 124 -6.24 -20.86 -5.69
C SER A 124 -5.58 -22.22 -5.86
N ALA A 125 -4.45 -22.45 -5.17
CA ALA A 125 -3.72 -23.72 -5.24
C ALA A 125 -4.58 -24.88 -4.74
N GLY A 126 -5.26 -24.73 -3.59
CA GLY A 126 -6.15 -25.75 -3.04
C GLY A 126 -7.28 -26.15 -4.00
N ALA A 127 -7.95 -25.18 -4.63
CA ALA A 127 -9.02 -25.47 -5.59
C ALA A 127 -8.50 -26.13 -6.88
N LEU A 128 -7.37 -25.64 -7.41
CA LEU A 128 -6.74 -26.23 -8.59
C LEU A 128 -6.30 -27.68 -8.34
N LEU A 129 -5.60 -27.93 -7.23
CA LEU A 129 -5.14 -29.27 -6.87
C LEU A 129 -6.31 -30.21 -6.57
N ALA A 130 -7.39 -29.73 -5.95
CA ALA A 130 -8.60 -30.52 -5.76
C ALA A 130 -9.19 -30.96 -7.12
N LYS A 131 -9.31 -30.04 -8.07
CA LYS A 131 -9.80 -30.31 -9.42
C LYS A 131 -8.91 -31.28 -10.18
N MET A 132 -7.58 -31.11 -10.13
CA MET A 132 -6.62 -32.02 -10.76
C MET A 132 -6.71 -33.43 -10.14
N ARG A 133 -6.89 -33.54 -8.82
CA ARG A 133 -7.10 -34.83 -8.14
C ARG A 133 -8.40 -35.48 -8.60
N ASP A 134 -9.50 -34.72 -8.63
CA ASP A 134 -10.82 -35.23 -8.99
C ASP A 134 -10.88 -35.63 -10.48
N ALA A 135 -10.02 -35.05 -11.32
CA ALA A 135 -9.80 -35.44 -12.72
C ALA A 135 -8.82 -36.62 -12.89
N GLY A 136 -8.21 -37.13 -11.82
CA GLY A 136 -7.22 -38.21 -11.87
C GLY A 136 -5.85 -37.79 -12.46
N GLU A 137 -5.54 -36.49 -12.48
CA GLU A 137 -4.29 -35.96 -13.03
C GLU A 137 -3.14 -35.99 -12.01
N ILE A 138 -3.49 -35.93 -10.72
CA ILE A 138 -2.55 -36.02 -9.61
C ILE A 138 -3.04 -36.96 -8.51
N GLU A 139 -2.07 -37.52 -7.79
CA GLU A 139 -2.29 -38.22 -6.54
C GLU A 139 -1.87 -37.30 -5.37
N ILE A 140 -2.85 -36.91 -4.57
CA ILE A 140 -2.67 -36.09 -3.36
C ILE A 140 -3.68 -36.50 -2.30
N SER A 141 -3.24 -36.69 -1.06
CA SER A 141 -4.13 -36.98 0.06
C SER A 141 -4.97 -35.76 0.45
N LYS A 142 -6.11 -35.99 1.13
CA LYS A 142 -6.97 -34.91 1.63
C LYS A 142 -6.23 -34.04 2.65
N GLU A 143 -5.37 -34.64 3.46
CA GLU A 143 -4.57 -33.99 4.49
C GLU A 143 -3.52 -33.07 3.86
N THR A 144 -2.81 -33.56 2.84
CA THR A 144 -1.81 -32.76 2.12
C THR A 144 -2.47 -31.64 1.32
N LEU A 145 -3.66 -31.86 0.76
CA LEU A 145 -4.43 -30.81 0.09
C LEU A 145 -4.78 -29.64 1.03
N LYS A 146 -5.01 -29.91 2.32
CA LYS A 146 -5.27 -28.84 3.32
C LYS A 146 -4.05 -27.94 3.54
N LEU A 147 -2.82 -28.40 3.29
CA LEU A 147 -1.62 -27.56 3.37
C LEU A 147 -1.61 -26.45 2.31
N PHE A 148 -2.38 -26.62 1.23
CA PHE A 148 -2.56 -25.63 0.18
C PHE A 148 -3.82 -24.78 0.37
N ALA A 149 -4.56 -24.97 1.47
CA ALA A 149 -5.67 -24.10 1.82
C ALA A 149 -5.13 -22.69 2.13
N GLY A 150 -5.71 -21.68 1.51
CA GLY A 150 -5.23 -20.30 1.63
C GLY A 150 -4.02 -19.96 0.76
N VAL A 151 -3.35 -20.94 0.14
CA VAL A 151 -2.27 -20.69 -0.82
C VAL A 151 -2.85 -20.18 -2.14
N LYS A 152 -2.39 -19.02 -2.57
CA LYS A 152 -2.87 -18.36 -3.78
C LYS A 152 -1.72 -17.73 -4.53
N PHE A 153 -1.81 -17.81 -5.85
CA PHE A 153 -1.05 -16.98 -6.75
C PHE A 153 -1.96 -15.83 -7.19
N ILE A 154 -1.46 -14.60 -7.10
CA ILE A 154 -2.17 -13.41 -7.56
C ILE A 154 -1.27 -12.71 -8.56
N ARG A 155 -1.81 -12.39 -9.73
CA ARG A 155 -1.20 -11.52 -10.71
C ARG A 155 -2.04 -10.28 -10.88
N LEU A 156 -1.45 -9.12 -10.67
CA LEU A 156 -2.08 -7.83 -10.88
C LEU A 156 -1.45 -7.16 -12.10
N TYR A 157 -2.29 -6.79 -13.05
CA TYR A 157 -1.93 -5.92 -14.15
C TYR A 157 -2.52 -4.54 -13.89
N SER A 158 -1.70 -3.53 -14.08
CA SER A 158 -2.00 -2.12 -13.83
C SER A 158 -1.72 -1.32 -15.09
N TYR A 159 -2.60 -0.39 -15.41
CA TYR A 159 -2.42 0.56 -16.51
C TYR A 159 -2.84 1.95 -16.00
N ASP A 160 -1.87 2.84 -15.83
CA ASP A 160 -2.08 4.23 -15.41
C ASP A 160 -1.94 5.15 -16.62
N HIS A 161 -2.95 6.00 -16.85
CA HIS A 161 -2.98 6.98 -17.95
C HIS A 161 -3.72 8.25 -17.54
N PHE A 162 -3.65 9.29 -18.37
CA PHE A 162 -4.30 10.57 -18.09
C PHE A 162 -5.58 10.76 -18.91
N ALA A 163 -6.51 11.54 -18.36
CA ALA A 163 -7.72 12.01 -19.03
C ALA A 163 -7.96 13.50 -18.71
N ASP A 164 -8.59 14.22 -19.63
CA ASP A 164 -8.86 15.67 -19.46
C ASP A 164 -9.99 15.97 -18.48
N SER A 165 -10.81 14.98 -18.13
CA SER A 165 -11.88 15.12 -17.16
C SER A 165 -12.20 13.79 -16.49
N TYR A 166 -12.84 13.85 -15.32
CA TYR A 166 -13.37 12.66 -14.64
C TYR A 166 -14.28 11.82 -15.56
N LEU A 167 -15.19 12.47 -16.30
CA LEU A 167 -16.14 11.81 -17.20
C LEU A 167 -15.42 11.09 -18.35
N ASN A 168 -14.41 11.75 -18.95
CA ASN A 168 -13.60 11.13 -20.00
C ASN A 168 -12.80 9.96 -19.44
N GLY A 169 -12.25 10.09 -18.23
CA GLY A 169 -11.53 9.01 -17.56
C GLY A 169 -12.41 7.80 -17.26
N LEU A 170 -13.67 8.01 -16.86
CA LEU A 170 -14.64 6.92 -16.67
C LEU A 170 -15.00 6.21 -17.98
N LYS A 171 -15.25 6.99 -19.05
CA LYS A 171 -15.68 6.49 -20.37
C LYS A 171 -14.53 5.99 -21.24
N SER A 172 -13.29 6.10 -20.79
CA SER A 172 -12.13 5.73 -21.59
C SER A 172 -12.18 4.27 -22.01
N ASP A 173 -11.48 3.94 -23.08
CA ASP A 173 -11.51 2.61 -23.67
C ASP A 173 -11.14 1.50 -22.66
N PHE A 174 -12.08 0.61 -22.38
CA PHE A 174 -11.87 -0.52 -21.46
C PHE A 174 -10.86 -1.55 -21.98
N ARG A 175 -10.36 -1.45 -23.21
CA ARG A 175 -9.26 -2.30 -23.69
C ARG A 175 -8.01 -2.13 -22.81
N LYS A 176 -7.63 -0.92 -22.39
CA LYS A 176 -6.47 -0.70 -21.48
C LYS A 176 -6.66 -1.45 -20.14
N LEU A 177 -7.90 -1.52 -19.66
CA LEU A 177 -8.30 -2.25 -18.45
C LEU A 177 -8.32 -3.78 -18.65
N LEU A 178 -8.98 -4.26 -19.69
CA LEU A 178 -9.28 -5.68 -19.93
C LEU A 178 -8.14 -6.45 -20.61
N LEU A 179 -7.27 -5.75 -21.34
CA LEU A 179 -6.15 -6.30 -22.11
C LEU A 179 -4.79 -5.85 -21.57
N SER A 180 -4.73 -5.35 -20.34
CA SER A 180 -3.49 -4.93 -19.69
C SER A 180 -2.39 -6.01 -19.72
N PHE A 181 -2.76 -7.29 -19.63
CA PHE A 181 -1.83 -8.41 -19.75
C PHE A 181 -1.12 -8.51 -21.11
N ASN A 182 -1.75 -8.02 -22.20
CA ASN A 182 -1.23 -8.14 -23.55
C ASN A 182 0.06 -7.33 -23.75
N TYR A 183 0.24 -6.25 -23.00
CA TYR A 183 1.45 -5.44 -23.06
C TYR A 183 2.68 -6.17 -22.52
N PHE A 184 2.51 -7.17 -21.66
CA PHE A 184 3.61 -8.00 -21.15
C PHE A 184 3.88 -9.23 -22.03
N SER A 185 3.17 -9.36 -23.16
CA SER A 185 3.43 -10.39 -24.17
C SER A 185 4.45 -9.88 -25.19
N LYS A 186 5.51 -10.67 -25.41
CA LYS A 186 6.60 -10.34 -26.35
C LYS A 186 7.13 -8.92 -26.09
N THR A 187 7.08 -8.04 -27.09
CA THR A 187 7.57 -6.65 -27.05
C THR A 187 6.43 -5.62 -27.05
N ASN A 188 5.19 -6.02 -26.78
CA ASN A 188 4.03 -5.11 -26.86
C ASN A 188 4.12 -3.91 -25.90
N PHE A 189 4.88 -4.01 -24.80
CA PHE A 189 5.17 -2.90 -23.88
C PHE A 189 5.80 -1.69 -24.57
N THR A 190 6.46 -1.88 -25.71
CA THR A 190 7.06 -0.79 -26.51
C THR A 190 6.02 0.08 -27.25
N SER A 191 4.73 -0.31 -27.21
CA SER A 191 3.63 0.40 -27.86
C SER A 191 2.75 1.20 -26.90
N ILE A 192 3.17 1.33 -25.63
CA ILE A 192 2.46 2.19 -24.68
C ILE A 192 2.51 3.66 -25.14
N GLU A 193 1.42 4.38 -24.85
CA GLU A 193 1.29 5.79 -25.19
C GLU A 193 2.16 6.66 -24.29
N GLN A 194 2.37 7.90 -24.70
CA GLN A 194 3.17 8.83 -23.94
C GLN A 194 2.44 9.29 -22.68
N GLY A 195 3.15 9.33 -21.56
CA GLY A 195 2.61 9.55 -20.21
C GLY A 195 2.08 8.29 -19.52
N ASP A 196 1.94 7.17 -20.25
CA ASP A 196 1.31 5.98 -19.70
C ASP A 196 2.31 5.06 -18.97
N VAL A 197 1.82 4.39 -17.93
CA VAL A 197 2.57 3.40 -17.14
C VAL A 197 1.80 2.09 -17.12
N ILE A 198 2.49 0.99 -17.43
CA ILE A 198 1.97 -0.36 -17.25
C ILE A 198 2.77 -1.11 -16.20
N THR A 199 2.11 -1.84 -15.31
CA THR A 199 2.79 -2.65 -14.29
C THR A 199 2.19 -4.05 -14.21
N LYS A 200 3.05 -5.04 -13.99
CA LYS A 200 2.68 -6.43 -13.70
C LYS A 200 3.32 -6.84 -12.40
N ASP A 201 2.50 -7.04 -11.37
CA ASP A 201 2.90 -7.55 -10.07
C ASP A 201 2.52 -9.03 -9.92
N ASP A 202 3.47 -9.84 -9.47
CA ASP A 202 3.28 -11.25 -9.14
C ASP A 202 3.41 -11.45 -7.62
N TYR A 203 2.38 -12.06 -7.02
CA TYR A 203 2.32 -12.36 -5.59
C TYR A 203 2.11 -13.85 -5.36
N PHE A 204 2.79 -14.38 -4.35
CA PHE A 204 2.48 -15.65 -3.73
C PHE A 204 2.05 -15.36 -2.30
N SER A 205 0.92 -15.90 -1.85
CA SER A 205 0.53 -15.85 -0.45
C SER A 205 0.50 -17.26 0.10
N ALA A 206 1.30 -17.53 1.14
CA ALA A 206 1.18 -18.71 1.96
C ALA A 206 0.95 -18.27 3.40
N ASN A 207 -0.22 -18.58 3.95
CA ASN A 207 -0.54 -18.39 5.36
C ASN A 207 -0.53 -19.78 5.99
N ALA A 208 0.59 -20.15 6.61
CA ALA A 208 0.65 -21.34 7.45
C ALA A 208 0.33 -20.93 8.89
N GLU A 209 -0.82 -21.39 9.41
CA GLU A 209 -1.27 -21.11 10.77
C GLU A 209 -1.08 -22.35 11.65
N PHE A 210 -0.47 -22.17 12.82
CA PHE A 210 -0.34 -23.19 13.86
C PHE A 210 -1.05 -22.69 15.11
N SER A 211 -1.86 -23.51 15.76
CA SER A 211 -2.59 -23.12 16.98
C SER A 211 -2.43 -24.14 18.09
N VAL A 212 -2.25 -23.67 19.32
CA VAL A 212 -2.23 -24.48 20.54
C VAL A 212 -3.17 -23.81 21.56
N SER A 213 -4.03 -24.58 22.21
CA SER A 213 -4.91 -24.10 23.29
C SER A 213 -4.68 -24.92 24.56
N THR A 214 -4.87 -24.29 25.73
CA THR A 214 -4.87 -24.99 27.00
C THR A 214 -6.25 -25.60 27.27
N PRO A 215 -6.33 -26.71 28.04
CA PRO A 215 -7.61 -27.18 28.56
C PRO A 215 -8.34 -26.06 29.34
N SER A 216 -9.67 -26.02 29.23
CA SER A 216 -10.49 -25.02 29.93
C SER A 216 -10.51 -25.30 31.44
N LEU A 217 -10.05 -24.36 32.26
CA LEU A 217 -10.20 -24.40 33.72
C LEU A 217 -11.21 -23.32 34.14
N TYR A 218 -12.32 -23.69 34.77
CA TYR A 218 -13.41 -22.75 35.12
C TYR A 218 -13.91 -21.90 33.94
N MET A 219 -14.17 -22.52 32.79
CA MET A 219 -14.60 -21.84 31.56
C MET A 219 -13.59 -20.82 31.03
N MET A 220 -12.32 -20.89 31.46
CA MET A 220 -11.24 -20.04 30.96
C MET A 220 -10.19 -20.89 30.26
N ALA A 221 -9.81 -20.49 29.06
CA ALA A 221 -8.74 -21.12 28.31
C ALA A 221 -7.74 -20.08 27.80
N GLY A 222 -6.45 -20.44 27.80
CA GLY A 222 -5.42 -19.72 27.08
C GLY A 222 -5.29 -20.26 25.66
N PHE A 223 -4.99 -19.40 24.70
CA PHE A 223 -4.64 -19.84 23.34
C PHE A 223 -3.38 -19.13 22.84
N GLY A 224 -2.65 -19.83 21.97
CA GLY A 224 -1.52 -19.34 21.21
C GLY A 224 -1.67 -19.69 19.73
N LYS A 225 -1.51 -18.71 18.83
CA LYS A 225 -1.48 -18.94 17.38
C LYS A 225 -0.19 -18.37 16.79
N GLY A 226 0.46 -19.13 15.92
CA GLY A 226 1.64 -18.72 15.17
C GLY A 226 1.34 -18.68 13.67
N SER A 227 1.89 -17.70 12.96
CA SER A 227 1.72 -17.58 11.52
C SER A 227 3.03 -17.20 10.83
N ILE A 228 3.33 -17.82 9.69
CA ILE A 228 4.45 -17.42 8.82
C ILE A 228 3.88 -16.88 7.51
N TYR A 229 4.39 -15.73 7.06
CA TYR A 229 3.98 -15.06 5.83
C TYR A 229 5.14 -14.96 4.84
N PHE A 230 4.85 -15.24 3.58
CA PHE A 230 5.73 -14.97 2.43
C PHE A 230 4.92 -14.22 1.39
N SER A 231 5.35 -13.05 0.87
CA SER A 231 4.67 -12.45 -0.29
C SER A 231 5.39 -11.33 -1.06
N LYS A 232 4.92 -11.16 -2.30
CA LYS A 232 5.49 -10.51 -3.50
C LYS A 232 6.70 -11.28 -4.05
N LEU A 233 6.70 -11.54 -5.35
CA LEU A 233 7.75 -12.28 -6.05
C LEU A 233 8.54 -11.35 -6.96
N ALA A 234 7.82 -10.63 -7.82
CA ALA A 234 8.40 -9.70 -8.77
C ALA A 234 7.35 -8.68 -9.23
N SER A 235 7.82 -7.52 -9.67
CA SER A 235 7.07 -6.46 -10.32
C SER A 235 7.86 -5.98 -11.52
N VAL A 236 7.22 -5.88 -12.66
CA VAL A 236 7.80 -5.29 -13.87
C VAL A 236 6.92 -4.13 -14.29
N SER A 237 7.48 -2.95 -14.41
CA SER A 237 6.80 -1.74 -14.87
C SER A 237 7.48 -1.19 -16.12
N TYR A 238 6.70 -0.64 -17.04
CA TYR A 238 7.17 0.14 -18.17
C TYR A 238 6.46 1.49 -18.19
N HIS A 239 7.21 2.56 -18.43
CA HIS A 239 6.71 3.92 -18.45
C HIS A 239 7.26 4.65 -19.66
N ARG A 240 6.40 5.34 -20.41
CA ARG A 240 6.83 6.24 -21.49
C ARG A 240 6.64 7.68 -21.03
N PRO A 241 7.70 8.41 -20.67
CA PRO A 241 7.56 9.74 -20.07
C PRO A 241 6.98 10.77 -21.05
N LEU A 242 6.31 11.80 -20.51
CA LEU A 242 5.91 12.99 -21.28
C LEU A 242 7.16 13.73 -21.80
N ALA A 243 7.04 14.44 -22.92
CA ALA A 243 8.16 15.04 -23.67
C ALA A 243 8.89 16.18 -22.92
N GLU A 244 8.61 16.38 -21.64
CA GLU A 244 9.12 17.48 -20.83
C GLU A 244 10.58 17.22 -20.37
N LEU A 245 11.49 17.60 -21.27
CA LEU A 245 12.74 18.33 -21.06
C LEU A 245 13.90 17.79 -20.18
N ARG A 246 13.86 16.61 -19.54
CA ARG A 246 15.02 16.18 -18.71
C ARG A 246 16.10 15.34 -19.40
N TYR A 247 15.79 14.49 -20.39
CA TYR A 247 16.78 13.52 -20.90
C TYR A 247 16.91 13.39 -22.44
N GLY A 248 16.24 14.22 -23.24
CA GLY A 248 16.39 14.24 -24.70
C GLY A 248 15.95 12.94 -25.40
N GLU A 249 16.45 12.67 -26.62
CA GLU A 249 16.06 11.52 -27.46
C GLU A 249 16.39 10.12 -26.88
N LEU A 250 17.03 10.05 -25.70
CA LEU A 250 17.52 8.82 -25.08
C LEU A 250 16.56 8.22 -24.03
N ASP A 251 15.43 8.87 -23.75
CA ASP A 251 14.49 8.48 -22.71
C ASP A 251 13.07 8.29 -23.27
N ALA A 252 12.96 7.41 -24.27
CA ALA A 252 11.70 7.09 -24.92
C ALA A 252 10.89 6.03 -24.15
N LEU A 253 11.54 5.22 -23.32
CA LEU A 253 10.91 4.20 -22.49
C LEU A 253 11.76 3.93 -21.25
N ARG A 254 11.12 3.84 -20.10
CA ARG A 254 11.71 3.43 -18.82
C ARG A 254 11.15 2.08 -18.41
N MET A 255 11.97 1.25 -17.78
CA MET A 255 11.55 -0.01 -17.19
C MET A 255 12.02 -0.08 -15.75
N HIS A 256 11.13 -0.51 -14.87
CA HIS A 256 11.41 -0.75 -13.46
C HIS A 256 11.15 -2.22 -13.15
N TYR A 257 12.17 -2.93 -12.70
CA TYR A 257 12.04 -4.29 -12.22
C TYR A 257 12.27 -4.33 -10.71
N ASN A 258 11.29 -4.78 -9.94
CA ASN A 258 11.36 -4.84 -8.49
C ASN A 258 11.12 -6.28 -8.01
N VAL A 259 12.02 -6.79 -7.17
CA VAL A 259 11.82 -8.02 -6.41
C VAL A 259 11.74 -7.67 -4.93
N THR A 260 10.60 -7.96 -4.34
CA THR A 260 10.39 -7.83 -2.90
C THR A 260 10.34 -9.23 -2.29
N LYS A 261 11.15 -9.50 -1.28
CA LYS A 261 11.08 -10.72 -0.46
C LYS A 261 10.55 -10.34 0.92
N LEU A 262 9.30 -10.66 1.18
CA LEU A 262 8.71 -10.52 2.51
C LEU A 262 8.82 -11.84 3.28
N THR A 263 9.37 -11.78 4.48
CA THR A 263 9.37 -12.88 5.45
C THR A 263 8.88 -12.34 6.78
N GLY A 264 7.82 -12.91 7.32
CA GLY A 264 7.26 -12.45 8.57
C GLY A 264 6.81 -13.60 9.47
N ALA A 265 6.79 -13.31 10.76
CA ALA A 265 6.25 -14.20 11.78
C ALA A 265 5.27 -13.43 12.66
N GLY A 266 4.16 -14.08 13.00
CA GLY A 266 3.16 -13.58 13.93
C GLY A 266 3.00 -14.53 15.11
N LEU A 267 2.82 -13.96 16.30
CA LEU A 267 2.45 -14.67 17.52
C LEU A 267 1.23 -13.97 18.13
N GLN A 268 0.14 -14.72 18.29
CA GLN A 268 -1.05 -14.29 18.98
C GLN A 268 -1.17 -15.06 20.28
N LEU A 269 -1.42 -14.35 21.38
CA LEU A 269 -1.68 -14.91 22.71
C LEU A 269 -2.98 -14.31 23.24
N GLY A 270 -3.81 -15.11 23.91
CA GLY A 270 -5.03 -14.58 24.52
C GLY A 270 -5.62 -15.46 25.60
N LEU A 271 -6.49 -14.83 26.39
CA LEU A 271 -7.38 -15.44 27.36
C LEU A 271 -8.80 -15.37 26.81
N GLN A 272 -9.45 -16.52 26.73
CA GLN A 272 -10.83 -16.63 26.30
C GLN A 272 -11.70 -17.28 27.38
N ALA A 273 -12.93 -16.81 27.52
CA ALA A 273 -13.97 -17.54 28.23
C ALA A 273 -14.62 -18.53 27.25
N ASP A 274 -14.60 -19.80 27.60
CA ASP A 274 -15.09 -20.92 26.82
C ASP A 274 -16.35 -21.50 27.47
N PHE A 275 -17.49 -21.25 26.85
CA PHE A 275 -18.79 -21.75 27.28
C PHE A 275 -19.09 -23.09 26.62
N TYR A 276 -18.35 -24.13 27.03
CA TYR A 276 -18.53 -25.51 26.56
C TYR A 276 -18.44 -25.66 25.03
N GLU A 277 -17.48 -25.01 24.39
CA GLU A 277 -17.26 -24.97 22.94
C GLU A 277 -18.41 -24.36 22.11
N LEU A 278 -19.50 -23.92 22.74
CA LEU A 278 -20.62 -23.25 22.07
C LEU A 278 -20.32 -21.78 21.78
N LEU A 279 -19.54 -21.14 22.67
CA LEU A 279 -19.19 -19.73 22.57
C LEU A 279 -17.80 -19.48 23.18
N ASN A 280 -16.88 -18.96 22.36
CA ASN A 280 -15.55 -18.51 22.79
C ASN A 280 -15.49 -16.98 22.80
N LEU A 281 -15.28 -16.40 23.98
CA LEU A 281 -15.19 -14.96 24.19
C LEU A 281 -13.75 -14.56 24.53
N THR A 282 -13.02 -13.97 23.59
CA THR A 282 -11.69 -13.40 23.87
C THR A 282 -11.85 -12.18 24.80
N LEU A 283 -11.39 -12.31 26.05
CA LEU A 283 -11.47 -11.25 27.05
C LEU A 283 -10.26 -10.32 26.94
N LEU A 284 -9.08 -10.91 26.82
CA LEU A 284 -7.80 -10.21 26.69
C LEU A 284 -6.95 -10.92 25.63
N GLY A 285 -6.30 -10.16 24.76
CA GLY A 285 -5.42 -10.74 23.77
C GLY A 285 -4.36 -9.75 23.31
N ALA A 286 -3.24 -10.30 22.85
CA ALA A 286 -2.21 -9.55 22.16
C ALA A 286 -1.77 -10.33 20.92
N GLU A 287 -1.55 -9.63 19.82
CA GLU A 287 -0.98 -10.17 18.59
C GLU A 287 0.24 -9.35 18.24
N TYR A 288 1.39 -10.01 18.19
CA TYR A 288 2.66 -9.42 17.79
C TYR A 288 3.06 -9.96 16.43
N LYS A 289 3.40 -9.08 15.48
CA LYS A 289 3.92 -9.45 14.17
C LYS A 289 5.23 -8.75 13.92
N VAL A 290 6.16 -9.46 13.29
CA VAL A 290 7.39 -8.90 12.74
C VAL A 290 7.48 -9.31 11.29
N ASN A 291 7.63 -8.33 10.41
CA ASN A 291 7.92 -8.58 9.00
C ASN A 291 9.25 -7.95 8.61
N TYR A 292 10.05 -8.75 7.92
CA TYR A 292 11.28 -8.37 7.27
C TYR A 292 11.04 -8.36 5.76
N GLU A 293 11.25 -7.21 5.14
CA GLU A 293 11.09 -6.99 3.73
C GLU A 293 12.45 -6.62 3.14
N LYS A 294 12.93 -7.40 2.17
CA LYS A 294 14.08 -7.04 1.34
C LYS A 294 13.57 -6.70 -0.06
N ASN A 295 13.78 -5.47 -0.49
CA ASN A 295 13.48 -5.00 -1.83
C ASN A 295 14.77 -4.91 -2.66
N SER A 296 14.66 -5.20 -3.95
CA SER A 296 15.70 -4.87 -4.92
C SER A 296 15.07 -4.38 -6.21
N THR A 297 15.40 -3.16 -6.60
CA THR A 297 14.91 -2.52 -7.82
C THR A 297 16.05 -2.40 -8.83
N THR A 298 15.77 -2.63 -10.11
CA THR A 298 16.66 -2.38 -11.24
C THR A 298 15.90 -1.48 -12.22
N ASN A 299 16.48 -0.31 -12.51
CA ASN A 299 15.92 0.65 -13.44
C ASN A 299 16.69 0.61 -14.76
N MET A 300 15.95 0.76 -15.86
CA MET A 300 16.51 0.86 -17.21
C MET A 300 15.84 1.97 -18.00
N THR A 301 16.60 2.56 -18.92
CA THR A 301 16.10 3.56 -19.87
C THR A 301 16.47 3.15 -21.29
N PHE A 302 15.62 3.47 -22.25
CA PHE A 302 15.78 3.12 -23.65
C PHE A 302 15.50 4.32 -24.55
N GLY A 303 16.37 4.56 -25.53
CA GLY A 303 16.08 5.47 -26.63
C GLY A 303 15.25 4.80 -27.73
N GLU A 304 14.77 5.58 -28.70
CA GLU A 304 13.95 5.06 -29.81
C GLU A 304 14.67 3.96 -30.62
N ARG A 305 15.99 4.09 -30.83
CA ARG A 305 16.80 3.05 -31.52
C ARG A 305 16.84 1.75 -30.73
N ASP A 306 16.89 1.82 -29.40
CA ASP A 306 16.88 0.63 -28.56
C ASP A 306 15.53 -0.07 -28.59
N ILE A 307 14.43 0.69 -28.62
CA ILE A 307 13.07 0.17 -28.77
C ILE A 307 12.93 -0.60 -30.09
N ILE A 308 13.44 -0.04 -31.20
CA ILE A 308 13.46 -0.74 -32.49
C ILE A 308 14.29 -2.02 -32.40
N ASN A 309 15.49 -1.94 -31.82
CA ASN A 309 16.38 -3.08 -31.67
C ASN A 309 15.76 -4.20 -30.82
N ILE A 310 15.02 -3.87 -29.76
CA ILE A 310 14.28 -4.84 -28.93
C ILE A 310 13.26 -5.61 -29.78
N LYS A 311 12.60 -4.95 -30.75
CA LYS A 311 11.62 -5.59 -31.65
C LYS A 311 12.27 -6.46 -32.72
N THR A 312 13.44 -6.08 -33.21
CA THR A 312 14.07 -6.75 -34.37
C THR A 312 15.12 -7.79 -33.98
N ASN A 313 15.69 -7.69 -32.77
CA ASN A 313 16.73 -8.61 -32.29
C ASN A 313 16.12 -9.72 -31.44
N TYR A 314 16.11 -10.93 -31.99
CA TYR A 314 15.57 -12.13 -31.34
C TYR A 314 16.12 -12.39 -29.94
N ASN A 315 17.40 -12.14 -29.69
CA ASN A 315 18.01 -12.39 -28.38
C ASN A 315 17.54 -11.37 -27.33
N LEU A 316 17.36 -10.11 -27.72
CA LEU A 316 16.81 -9.08 -26.85
C LEU A 316 15.33 -9.32 -26.59
N GLU A 317 14.53 -9.62 -27.61
CA GLU A 317 13.13 -10.01 -27.45
C GLU A 317 13.00 -11.18 -26.46
N ALA A 318 13.81 -12.23 -26.63
CA ALA A 318 13.81 -13.38 -25.74
C ALA A 318 14.23 -13.01 -24.31
N ALA A 319 15.17 -12.08 -24.13
CA ALA A 319 15.56 -11.58 -22.82
C ALA A 319 14.42 -10.81 -22.14
N PHE A 320 13.75 -9.89 -22.84
CA PHE A 320 12.60 -9.16 -22.30
C PHE A 320 11.40 -10.07 -22.04
N SER A 321 11.19 -11.10 -22.84
CA SER A 321 10.19 -12.14 -22.57
C SER A 321 10.48 -12.88 -21.25
N LYS A 322 11.76 -13.15 -20.93
CA LYS A 322 12.16 -13.72 -19.63
C LYS A 322 11.96 -12.74 -18.47
N ILE A 323 12.33 -11.46 -18.66
CA ILE A 323 12.10 -10.39 -17.67
C ILE A 323 10.61 -10.27 -17.36
N ASN A 324 9.75 -10.21 -18.40
CA ASN A 324 8.29 -10.19 -18.26
C ASN A 324 7.72 -11.45 -17.60
N ARG A 325 8.50 -12.53 -17.50
CA ARG A 325 8.17 -13.75 -16.73
C ARG A 325 8.78 -13.76 -15.32
N GLY A 326 9.44 -12.69 -14.90
CA GLY A 326 10.01 -12.52 -13.56
C GLY A 326 11.49 -12.92 -13.44
N LYS A 327 12.24 -12.97 -14.53
CA LYS A 327 13.70 -13.14 -14.47
C LYS A 327 14.36 -11.81 -14.11
N ASP A 328 15.27 -11.81 -13.14
CA ASP A 328 16.02 -10.61 -12.78
C ASP A 328 16.91 -10.15 -13.95
N PRO A 329 16.80 -8.89 -14.38
CA PRO A 329 17.62 -8.38 -15.47
C PRO A 329 19.12 -8.43 -15.21
N ARG A 330 19.56 -8.35 -13.95
CA ARG A 330 21.00 -8.42 -13.59
C ARG A 330 21.61 -9.78 -13.87
N GLU A 331 20.78 -10.80 -14.11
CA GLU A 331 21.21 -12.14 -14.50
C GLU A 331 21.27 -12.31 -16.02
N LEU A 332 21.03 -11.25 -16.79
CA LEU A 332 20.95 -11.26 -18.26
C LEU A 332 21.95 -10.26 -18.86
N PRO A 333 23.21 -10.67 -19.14
CA PRO A 333 24.27 -9.77 -19.58
C PRO A 333 23.94 -8.90 -20.81
N ILE A 334 23.03 -9.38 -21.68
CA ILE A 334 22.61 -8.67 -22.88
C ILE A 334 21.85 -7.36 -22.58
N VAL A 335 21.28 -7.21 -21.38
CA VAL A 335 20.55 -6.00 -20.98
C VAL A 335 21.32 -5.08 -20.04
N ASP A 336 22.53 -5.46 -19.60
CA ASP A 336 23.32 -4.69 -18.62
C ASP A 336 23.56 -3.25 -19.04
N LYS A 337 23.81 -3.02 -20.34
CA LYS A 337 24.03 -1.68 -20.89
C LYS A 337 22.82 -0.73 -20.77
N TYR A 338 21.64 -1.28 -20.52
CA TYR A 338 20.40 -0.51 -20.33
C TYR A 338 20.14 -0.18 -18.86
N ILE A 339 20.85 -0.80 -17.92
CA ILE A 339 20.68 -0.56 -16.50
C ILE A 339 21.27 0.80 -16.15
N THR A 340 20.44 1.70 -15.63
CA THR A 340 20.82 3.06 -15.25
C THR A 340 21.06 3.21 -13.76
N SER A 341 20.29 2.49 -12.95
CA SER A 341 20.45 2.45 -11.50
C SER A 341 19.94 1.14 -10.90
N THR A 342 20.43 0.84 -9.71
CA THR A 342 19.89 -0.22 -8.86
C THR A 342 19.55 0.35 -7.48
N GLU A 343 18.57 -0.27 -6.83
CA GLU A 343 18.17 0.04 -5.46
C GLU A 343 18.18 -1.25 -4.64
N GLU A 344 18.72 -1.19 -3.43
CA GLU A 344 18.50 -2.20 -2.40
C GLU A 344 17.77 -1.59 -1.21
N GLY A 345 16.62 -2.15 -0.87
CA GLY A 345 15.80 -1.73 0.25
C GLY A 345 15.72 -2.81 1.32
N TYR A 346 15.78 -2.41 2.59
CA TYR A 346 15.59 -3.29 3.74
C TYR A 346 14.60 -2.62 4.67
N ARG A 347 13.48 -3.27 4.97
CA ARG A 347 12.48 -2.77 5.90
C ARG A 347 12.16 -3.79 6.97
N VAL A 348 12.22 -3.36 8.22
CA VAL A 348 11.73 -4.12 9.36
C VAL A 348 10.46 -3.43 9.85
N SER A 349 9.39 -4.19 10.02
CA SER A 349 8.13 -3.71 10.60
C SER A 349 7.74 -4.58 11.78
N GLU A 350 7.32 -3.94 12.86
CA GLU A 350 6.84 -4.56 14.09
C GLU A 350 5.45 -4.02 14.37
N GLU A 351 4.50 -4.92 14.63
CA GLU A 351 3.12 -4.57 14.90
C GLU A 351 2.67 -5.25 16.20
N LEU A 352 2.04 -4.48 17.08
CA LEU A 352 1.42 -4.98 18.30
C LEU A 352 -0.05 -4.56 18.31
N ASN A 353 -0.94 -5.54 18.16
CA ASN A 353 -2.34 -5.38 18.48
C ASN A 353 -2.58 -5.83 19.92
N MET A 354 -3.26 -5.02 20.72
CA MET A 354 -3.77 -5.38 22.04
C MET A 354 -5.29 -5.27 22.02
N PHE A 355 -5.96 -6.24 22.63
CA PHE A 355 -7.40 -6.34 22.69
C PHE A 355 -7.85 -6.59 24.13
N ALA A 356 -8.84 -5.84 24.57
CA ALA A 356 -9.53 -6.03 25.83
C ALA A 356 -11.04 -5.96 25.57
N PHE A 357 -11.62 -7.13 25.27
CA PHE A 357 -13.03 -7.34 24.96
C PHE A 357 -13.61 -6.39 23.89
N MET A 358 -14.02 -5.17 24.27
CA MET A 358 -14.52 -4.14 23.35
C MET A 358 -13.48 -3.12 22.87
N TRP A 359 -12.34 -3.00 23.56
CA TRP A 359 -11.30 -2.03 23.23
C TRP A 359 -10.13 -2.70 22.56
N GLY A 360 -9.49 -1.97 21.65
CA GLY A 360 -8.23 -2.39 21.08
C GLY A 360 -7.29 -1.21 20.87
N LYS A 361 -6.00 -1.51 20.91
CA LYS A 361 -4.95 -0.57 20.56
C LYS A 361 -4.00 -1.27 19.60
N TYR A 362 -3.67 -0.59 18.51
CA TYR A 362 -2.63 -1.01 17.59
C TYR A 362 -1.44 -0.06 17.75
N ILE A 363 -0.23 -0.61 17.72
CA ILE A 363 1.03 0.12 17.70
C ILE A 363 1.89 -0.55 16.63
N GLY A 364 2.25 0.20 15.60
CA GLY A 364 3.15 -0.23 14.55
C GLY A 364 4.41 0.63 14.55
N ASN A 365 5.56 0.01 14.30
CA ASN A 365 6.80 0.69 14.00
C ASN A 365 7.40 0.06 12.75
N SER A 366 7.96 0.86 11.86
CA SER A 366 8.76 0.33 10.76
C SER A 366 9.94 1.23 10.45
N HIS A 367 11.09 0.60 10.19
CA HIS A 367 12.30 1.26 9.75
C HIS A 367 12.71 0.66 8.40
N GLY A 368 12.78 1.50 7.38
CA GLY A 368 13.30 1.20 6.05
C GLY A 368 14.66 1.84 5.83
N LYS A 369 15.57 1.12 5.18
CA LYS A 369 16.87 1.58 4.71
C LYS A 369 16.96 1.35 3.21
N PHE A 370 17.44 2.33 2.46
CA PHE A 370 17.48 2.31 1.00
C PHE A 370 18.88 2.71 0.54
N HIS A 371 19.47 1.91 -0.34
CA HIS A 371 20.73 2.19 -1.01
C HIS A 371 20.47 2.28 -2.51
N PHE A 372 20.71 3.44 -3.09
CA PHE A 372 20.64 3.67 -4.53
C PHE A 372 22.05 3.71 -5.09
N ASN A 373 22.32 2.86 -6.07
CA ASN A 373 23.54 2.90 -6.87
C ASN A 373 23.22 3.46 -8.25
N THR A 374 23.83 4.58 -8.59
CA THR A 374 23.63 5.28 -9.87
C THR A 374 24.99 5.52 -10.53
N LYS A 375 24.99 5.96 -11.79
CA LYS A 375 26.22 6.43 -12.45
C LYS A 375 26.87 7.62 -11.71
N GLY A 376 26.10 8.39 -10.93
CA GLY A 376 26.57 9.53 -10.15
C GLY A 376 27.12 9.17 -8.77
N GLY A 377 27.06 7.90 -8.35
CA GLY A 377 27.50 7.43 -7.05
C GLY A 377 26.41 6.73 -6.24
N ASP A 378 26.76 6.42 -5.00
CA ASP A 378 25.89 5.75 -4.02
C ASP A 378 25.17 6.78 -3.14
N PHE A 379 23.88 6.57 -2.91
CA PHE A 379 23.04 7.40 -2.05
C PHE A 379 22.29 6.53 -1.04
N TYR A 380 22.22 7.00 0.20
CA TYR A 380 21.58 6.26 1.29
C TYR A 380 20.45 7.08 1.91
N PHE A 381 19.30 6.45 2.07
CA PHE A 381 18.14 7.06 2.70
C PHE A 381 17.52 6.12 3.71
N HIS A 382 16.96 6.68 4.77
CA HIS A 382 16.17 5.95 5.74
C HIS A 382 14.73 6.47 5.76
N ARG A 383 13.81 5.58 6.10
CA ARG A 383 12.41 5.90 6.40
C ARG A 383 12.07 5.34 7.77
N TYR A 384 11.74 6.21 8.71
CA TYR A 384 11.18 5.83 10.00
C TYR A 384 9.67 6.06 9.98
N THR A 385 8.89 5.13 10.50
CA THR A 385 7.43 5.26 10.53
C THR A 385 6.86 4.67 11.80
N LYS A 386 6.00 5.42 12.49
CA LYS A 386 5.29 4.97 13.67
C LYS A 386 3.80 5.18 13.49
N GLU A 387 3.05 4.11 13.68
CA GLU A 387 1.61 4.08 13.56
C GLU A 387 0.98 3.74 14.91
N SER A 388 -0.14 4.38 15.23
CA SER A 388 -0.96 3.98 16.36
C SER A 388 -2.42 4.03 15.96
N ALA A 389 -3.21 3.07 16.44
CA ALA A 389 -4.65 3.12 16.25
C ALA A 389 -5.41 2.82 17.54
N LYS A 390 -6.51 3.56 17.75
CA LYS A 390 -7.51 3.27 18.77
C LYS A 390 -8.70 2.59 18.11
N LEU A 391 -9.11 1.47 18.69
CA LEU A 391 -10.12 0.57 18.15
C LEU A 391 -11.23 0.38 19.19
N SER A 392 -12.49 0.48 18.78
CA SER A 392 -13.65 0.28 19.67
C SER A 392 -14.71 -0.59 19.00
N LYS A 393 -15.16 -1.64 19.69
CA LYS A 393 -16.18 -2.60 19.24
C LYS A 393 -17.51 -2.34 19.94
N SER A 394 -18.57 -2.83 19.32
CA SER A 394 -19.82 -3.05 20.05
C SER A 394 -19.70 -4.27 20.96
N TRP A 395 -20.55 -4.34 21.98
CA TRP A 395 -20.72 -5.53 22.82
C TRP A 395 -20.90 -6.81 21.98
N TRP A 396 -21.81 -6.77 20.99
CA TRP A 396 -22.09 -7.90 20.11
C TRP A 396 -20.92 -8.27 19.18
N ASP A 397 -20.17 -7.28 18.70
CA ASP A 397 -18.96 -7.53 17.90
C ASP A 397 -17.84 -8.14 18.77
N GLY A 398 -17.77 -7.77 20.05
CA GLY A 398 -16.88 -8.40 21.03
C GLY A 398 -17.24 -9.86 21.28
N ILE A 399 -18.54 -10.18 21.33
CA ILE A 399 -19.03 -11.54 21.59
C ILE A 399 -18.83 -12.48 20.40
N PHE A 400 -19.29 -12.10 19.21
CA PHE A 400 -19.36 -13.02 18.08
C PHE A 400 -18.16 -12.94 17.13
N ASN A 401 -17.29 -11.92 17.27
CA ASN A 401 -16.27 -11.60 16.27
C ASN A 401 -15.00 -10.98 16.90
N ALA A 402 -14.55 -11.51 18.05
CA ALA A 402 -13.44 -10.96 18.80
C ALA A 402 -12.11 -10.87 18.02
N ASP A 403 -11.88 -11.75 17.04
CA ASP A 403 -10.60 -11.83 16.32
C ASP A 403 -10.52 -10.94 15.06
N ASN A 404 -11.62 -10.32 14.61
CA ASN A 404 -11.63 -9.60 13.32
C ASN A 404 -11.44 -8.08 13.47
N VAL A 405 -10.23 -7.60 13.17
CA VAL A 405 -9.86 -6.18 13.21
C VAL A 405 -10.61 -5.31 12.19
N ASN A 406 -11.19 -5.89 11.14
CA ASN A 406 -11.95 -5.12 10.16
C ASN A 406 -13.38 -4.78 10.61
N LYS A 407 -13.79 -5.18 11.83
CA LYS A 407 -15.17 -5.05 12.32
C LYS A 407 -15.38 -4.05 13.48
N TYR A 408 -14.38 -3.23 13.81
CA TYR A 408 -14.53 -2.16 14.82
C TYR A 408 -15.59 -1.12 14.40
N GLN A 409 -16.34 -0.60 15.38
CA GLN A 409 -17.31 0.47 15.15
C GLN A 409 -16.62 1.75 14.67
N THR A 410 -15.47 2.04 15.26
CA THR A 410 -14.59 3.15 14.87
C THR A 410 -13.15 2.72 14.90
N ARG A 411 -12.37 3.17 13.91
CA ARG A 411 -10.91 3.06 13.86
C ARG A 411 -10.34 4.45 13.64
N SER A 412 -9.48 4.90 14.55
CA SER A 412 -8.73 6.15 14.41
C SER A 412 -7.26 5.78 14.35
N VAL A 413 -6.63 5.97 13.20
CA VAL A 413 -5.21 5.71 12.96
C VAL A 413 -4.47 7.03 12.88
N GLU A 414 -3.29 7.07 13.48
CA GLU A 414 -2.32 8.15 13.34
C GLU A 414 -0.99 7.53 12.92
N ASN A 415 -0.39 8.07 11.86
CA ASN A 415 0.88 7.62 11.31
C ASN A 415 1.81 8.83 11.18
N ILE A 416 2.99 8.75 11.79
CA ILE A 416 4.06 9.73 11.65
C ILE A 416 5.20 9.05 10.91
N ALA A 417 5.67 9.66 9.82
CA ALA A 417 6.79 9.18 9.03
C ALA A 417 7.83 10.27 8.82
N PHE A 418 9.10 9.88 8.89
CA PHE A 418 10.24 10.69 8.49
C PHE A 418 10.99 9.95 7.37
N GLU A 419 11.39 10.68 6.34
CA GLU A 419 12.34 10.21 5.33
C GLU A 419 13.51 11.16 5.30
N TYR A 420 14.73 10.63 5.32
CA TYR A 420 15.94 11.45 5.40
C TYR A 420 17.13 10.77 4.74
N ASP A 421 18.08 11.58 4.25
CA ASP A 421 19.35 11.10 3.74
C ASP A 421 20.35 10.81 4.87
N VAL A 422 21.26 9.86 4.64
CA VAL A 422 22.32 9.51 5.59
C VAL A 422 23.65 9.30 4.86
N ALA A 423 24.75 9.53 5.57
CA ALA A 423 26.08 9.28 5.02
C ALA A 423 26.41 7.78 4.90
N GLN A 424 25.85 6.95 5.78
CA GLN A 424 26.10 5.51 5.84
C GLN A 424 24.83 4.71 6.11
N LEU A 425 24.66 3.58 5.42
CA LEU A 425 23.47 2.74 5.51
C LEU A 425 23.22 2.19 6.94
N ASP A 426 24.28 1.98 7.72
CA ASP A 426 24.19 1.36 9.05
C ASP A 426 23.86 2.33 10.19
N GLN A 427 23.77 3.64 9.93
CA GLN A 427 23.36 4.63 10.92
C GLN A 427 21.99 4.27 11.52
N SER A 428 21.80 4.49 12.82
CA SER A 428 20.51 4.27 13.48
C SER A 428 19.67 5.55 13.43
N PHE A 429 18.34 5.42 13.63
CA PHE A 429 17.45 6.58 13.70
C PHE A 429 17.79 7.47 14.91
N GLU A 430 18.16 6.85 16.03
CA GLU A 430 18.53 7.51 17.27
C GLU A 430 19.85 8.30 17.17
N ASP A 431 20.76 7.85 16.31
CA ASP A 431 22.06 8.48 16.03
C ASP A 431 22.01 9.42 14.81
N SER A 432 20.86 9.54 14.15
CA SER A 432 20.68 10.44 13.02
C SER A 432 20.52 11.88 13.50
N VAL A 433 21.29 12.79 12.91
CA VAL A 433 21.32 14.20 13.29
C VAL A 433 20.96 15.05 12.08
N LEU A 434 20.06 16.00 12.25
CA LEU A 434 19.71 16.99 11.25
C LEU A 434 20.60 18.22 11.39
N THR A 435 21.18 18.66 10.28
CA THR A 435 21.88 19.93 10.13
C THR A 435 21.05 20.87 9.24
N GLY A 436 21.51 22.11 9.04
CA GLY A 436 20.81 23.07 8.17
C GLY A 436 20.62 22.61 6.72
N ASP A 437 21.49 21.72 6.23
CA ASP A 437 21.51 21.22 4.85
C ASP A 437 20.92 19.80 4.70
N SER A 438 20.43 19.19 5.78
CA SER A 438 19.87 17.83 5.73
C SER A 438 18.64 17.74 4.82
N VAL A 439 18.56 16.66 4.05
CA VAL A 439 17.40 16.37 3.19
C VAL A 439 16.43 15.51 3.98
N VAL A 440 15.40 16.13 4.54
CA VAL A 440 14.41 15.45 5.41
C VAL A 440 12.99 15.81 5.00
N SER A 441 12.07 14.85 5.09
CA SER A 441 10.64 15.10 4.97
C SER A 441 9.90 14.48 6.14
N PHE A 442 8.81 15.12 6.51
CA PHE A 442 7.89 14.67 7.55
C PHE A 442 6.51 14.47 6.93
N ARG A 443 5.86 13.37 7.30
CA ARG A 443 4.46 13.12 6.95
C ARG A 443 3.67 12.69 8.16
N LEU A 444 2.52 13.33 8.36
CA LEU A 444 1.50 12.94 9.31
C LEU A 444 0.26 12.50 8.55
N THR A 445 -0.22 11.29 8.82
CA THR A 445 -1.50 10.78 8.30
C THR A 445 -2.44 10.49 9.47
N LYS A 446 -3.66 11.04 9.44
CA LYS A 446 -4.76 10.69 10.34
C LYS A 446 -5.89 10.05 9.55
N GLN A 447 -6.25 8.82 9.88
CA GLN A 447 -7.41 8.12 9.29
C GLN A 447 -8.50 7.94 10.33
N TYR A 448 -9.75 8.26 9.99
CA TYR A 448 -10.93 7.99 10.79
C TYR A 448 -11.95 7.18 10.00
N LYS A 449 -12.24 5.97 10.45
CA LYS A 449 -13.18 5.04 9.81
C LYS A 449 -14.30 4.65 10.76
N THR A 450 -15.52 4.57 10.25
CA THR A 450 -16.72 4.15 10.98
C THR A 450 -17.41 2.99 10.26
N LYS A 451 -18.06 2.11 11.03
CA LYS A 451 -18.79 0.94 10.48
C LYS A 451 -20.25 1.24 10.17
N LYS A 452 -20.83 2.24 10.83
CA LYS A 452 -22.24 2.58 10.75
C LYS A 452 -22.38 4.08 10.68
N ASP A 453 -23.52 4.52 10.17
CA ASP A 453 -23.94 5.90 10.29
C ASP A 453 -24.49 6.20 11.69
N LYS A 454 -23.99 7.26 12.32
CA LYS A 454 -24.47 7.82 13.59
C LYS A 454 -24.09 9.29 13.66
N ASP A 455 -24.96 10.12 14.23
CA ASP A 455 -24.78 11.56 14.36
C ASP A 455 -23.42 11.91 14.99
N LYS A 456 -23.08 11.29 16.12
CA LYS A 456 -21.78 11.53 16.79
C LYS A 456 -20.56 11.24 15.92
N TYR A 457 -20.68 10.32 14.95
CA TYR A 457 -19.60 9.99 14.02
C TYR A 457 -19.55 11.01 12.88
N ARG A 458 -20.71 11.40 12.35
CA ARG A 458 -20.82 12.49 11.35
C ARG A 458 -20.30 13.81 11.92
N GLU A 459 -20.74 14.23 13.10
CA GLU A 459 -20.27 15.44 13.80
C GLU A 459 -18.77 15.43 14.08
N LYS A 460 -18.18 14.25 14.31
CA LYS A 460 -16.72 14.15 14.43
C LYS A 460 -16.04 14.33 13.07
N THR A 461 -16.55 13.71 12.02
CA THR A 461 -16.03 13.86 10.65
C THR A 461 -16.14 15.31 10.16
N ILE A 462 -17.29 15.97 10.39
CA ILE A 462 -17.51 17.38 10.06
C ILE A 462 -16.49 18.27 10.75
N ARG A 463 -16.29 18.12 12.07
CA ARG A 463 -15.26 18.88 12.79
C ARG A 463 -13.85 18.64 12.26
N MET A 464 -13.54 17.42 11.83
CA MET A 464 -12.23 17.13 11.21
C MET A 464 -12.09 17.76 9.82
N LEU A 465 -13.17 17.90 9.05
CA LEU A 465 -13.19 18.50 7.72
C LEU A 465 -13.23 20.03 7.73
N GLN A 466 -13.97 20.64 8.66
CA GLN A 466 -14.02 22.11 8.84
C GLN A 466 -12.64 22.71 9.13
N ASN A 467 -11.73 21.88 9.61
CA ASN A 467 -10.35 22.20 9.94
C ASN A 467 -9.39 22.07 8.73
N ILE A 468 -9.93 21.93 7.53
CA ILE A 468 -9.18 21.81 6.28
C ILE A 468 -9.68 22.88 5.33
N GLU A 469 -8.76 23.70 4.88
CA GLU A 469 -9.03 24.70 3.86
C GLU A 469 -9.46 24.02 2.54
N ASN A 470 -10.41 24.64 1.84
CA ASN A 470 -10.92 24.18 0.54
C ASN A 470 -11.78 22.90 0.55
N VAL A 471 -12.35 22.50 1.68
CA VAL A 471 -13.49 21.57 1.66
C VAL A 471 -14.74 22.33 1.22
N ASP A 472 -15.35 21.92 0.10
CA ASP A 472 -16.56 22.57 -0.41
C ASP A 472 -17.70 22.51 0.62
N SER A 473 -18.32 23.65 0.90
CA SER A 473 -19.43 23.78 1.87
C SER A 473 -20.56 22.79 1.61
N LYS A 474 -20.84 22.45 0.34
CA LYS A 474 -21.90 21.49 -0.01
C LYS A 474 -21.61 20.08 0.52
N ILE A 475 -20.34 19.69 0.68
CA ILE A 475 -19.97 18.40 1.30
C ILE A 475 -20.32 18.42 2.79
N LEU A 476 -20.04 19.53 3.48
CA LEU A 476 -20.38 19.70 4.89
C LEU A 476 -21.89 19.76 5.08
N ASP A 477 -22.60 20.51 4.25
CA ASP A 477 -24.06 20.59 4.22
C ASP A 477 -24.68 19.22 3.92
N GLY A 478 -24.07 18.43 3.01
CA GLY A 478 -24.50 17.07 2.71
C GLY A 478 -24.36 16.11 3.89
N LEU A 479 -23.30 16.24 4.70
CA LEU A 479 -23.12 15.48 5.93
C LEU A 479 -24.11 15.91 7.03
N HIS A 480 -24.37 17.21 7.17
CA HIS A 480 -25.35 17.74 8.12
C HIS A 480 -26.79 17.38 7.74
N GLY A 481 -27.14 17.55 6.47
CA GLY A 481 -28.45 17.30 5.87
C GLY A 481 -28.70 15.84 5.51
N GLU A 482 -27.85 14.92 5.94
CA GLU A 482 -28.01 13.48 5.75
C GLU A 482 -28.02 12.98 4.29
N LEU A 483 -27.60 13.81 3.33
CA LEU A 483 -27.33 13.39 1.95
C LEU A 483 -26.07 12.54 1.83
N ILE A 484 -25.14 12.69 2.77
CA ILE A 484 -23.94 11.86 2.93
C ILE A 484 -24.01 11.17 4.29
N LYS A 485 -24.07 9.84 4.29
CA LYS A 485 -24.19 8.99 5.48
C LYS A 485 -22.99 8.06 5.64
N GLY A 486 -22.80 7.56 6.85
CA GLY A 486 -21.86 6.47 7.12
C GLY A 486 -22.23 5.13 6.45
N PRO A 487 -21.29 4.18 6.36
CA PRO A 487 -19.96 4.19 6.96
C PRO A 487 -19.04 5.25 6.34
N LEU A 488 -18.31 5.98 7.19
CA LEU A 488 -17.41 7.07 6.80
C LEU A 488 -15.98 6.57 6.85
N THR A 489 -15.16 6.94 5.87
CA THR A 489 -13.70 6.82 5.91
C THR A 489 -13.11 8.17 5.52
N LEU A 490 -12.46 8.84 6.46
CA LEU A 490 -11.78 10.11 6.28
C LEU A 490 -10.28 9.87 6.41
N ASP A 491 -9.51 10.22 5.38
CA ASP A 491 -8.06 10.16 5.37
C ASP A 491 -7.49 11.56 5.22
N LEU A 492 -6.67 12.00 6.17
CA LEU A 492 -6.06 13.32 6.21
C LEU A 492 -4.54 13.19 6.25
N ASN A 493 -3.84 13.99 5.45
CA ASN A 493 -2.39 13.96 5.33
C ASN A 493 -1.82 15.38 5.40
N ALA A 494 -0.74 15.53 6.14
CA ALA A 494 0.14 16.70 6.13
C ALA A 494 1.53 16.23 5.72
N GLN A 495 2.08 16.86 4.68
CA GLN A 495 3.41 16.55 4.17
C GLN A 495 4.27 17.81 4.16
N VAL A 496 5.45 17.70 4.77
CA VAL A 496 6.38 18.80 4.98
C VAL A 496 7.74 18.38 4.42
N ASN A 497 8.34 19.24 3.59
CA ASN A 497 9.67 18.99 3.03
C ASN A 497 10.79 19.53 3.93
N SER A 498 12.05 19.46 3.45
CA SER A 498 13.21 19.91 4.21
C SER A 498 13.12 21.37 4.60
N ARG A 499 12.60 22.24 3.70
CA ARG A 499 12.49 23.68 3.97
C ARG A 499 11.54 23.97 5.12
N GLY A 500 10.45 23.24 5.24
CA GLY A 500 9.53 23.37 6.38
C GLY A 500 10.17 22.96 7.70
N ILE A 501 10.88 21.83 7.72
CA ILE A 501 11.62 21.39 8.92
C ILE A 501 12.71 22.41 9.30
N THR A 502 13.48 22.90 8.33
CA THR A 502 14.50 23.94 8.55
C THR A 502 13.87 25.24 9.04
N HIS A 503 12.72 25.66 8.48
CA HIS A 503 11.98 26.84 8.93
C HIS A 503 11.58 26.71 10.41
N LEU A 504 11.03 25.57 10.81
CA LEU A 504 10.68 25.28 12.21
C LEU A 504 11.91 25.38 13.12
N LEU A 505 13.02 24.73 12.75
CA LEU A 505 14.23 24.67 13.59
C LEU A 505 14.94 26.03 13.74
N HIS A 506 14.76 26.94 12.78
CA HIS A 506 15.30 28.31 12.83
C HIS A 506 14.31 29.36 13.36
N SER A 507 13.07 28.95 13.65
CA SER A 507 12.07 29.85 14.21
C SER A 507 12.39 30.21 15.65
N SER A 508 12.05 31.45 16.04
CA SER A 508 12.20 31.88 17.43
C SER A 508 11.03 31.37 18.28
N LEU A 509 11.26 31.18 19.58
CA LEU A 509 10.15 30.88 20.50
C LEU A 509 9.09 32.00 20.47
N GLN A 510 9.51 33.27 20.32
CA GLN A 510 8.59 34.41 20.25
C GLN A 510 7.63 34.32 19.06
N SER A 511 8.11 33.87 17.89
CA SER A 511 7.28 33.68 16.69
C SER A 511 6.36 32.46 16.80
N LEU A 512 6.79 31.39 17.48
CA LEU A 512 5.98 30.18 17.62
C LEU A 512 5.00 30.22 18.79
N ASN A 513 5.22 31.05 19.82
CA ASN A 513 4.38 31.08 21.01
C ASN A 513 2.89 31.36 20.71
N PRO A 514 2.51 32.31 19.81
CA PRO A 514 1.11 32.49 19.42
C PRO A 514 0.50 31.24 18.75
N ILE A 515 1.31 30.50 17.97
CA ILE A 515 0.90 29.26 17.32
C ILE A 515 0.70 28.16 18.37
N PHE A 516 1.60 28.05 19.34
CA PHE A 516 1.46 27.10 20.46
C PHE A 516 0.25 27.43 21.34
N GLU A 517 -0.02 28.72 21.59
CA GLU A 517 -1.23 29.16 22.30
C GLU A 517 -2.51 28.77 21.55
N ASN A 518 -2.52 28.90 20.22
CA ASN A 518 -3.63 28.44 19.37
C ASN A 518 -3.81 26.92 19.43
N ILE A 519 -2.73 26.15 19.24
CA ILE A 519 -2.73 24.67 19.33
C ILE A 519 -3.25 24.21 20.71
N CYS A 520 -2.81 24.86 21.77
CA CYS A 520 -3.11 24.46 23.14
C CYS A 520 -4.46 24.96 23.67
N ASP A 521 -5.10 25.94 23.01
CA ASP A 521 -6.37 26.56 23.38
C ASP A 521 -6.48 26.75 24.90
N LYS A 522 -5.56 27.56 25.44
CA LYS A 522 -5.47 27.96 26.86
C LYS A 522 -5.06 26.86 27.85
N SER A 523 -4.69 25.66 27.41
CA SER A 523 -4.10 24.64 28.29
C SER A 523 -2.66 25.00 28.66
N SER A 524 -2.43 25.43 29.91
CA SER A 524 -1.10 25.80 30.40
C SER A 524 -0.10 24.65 30.34
N GLN A 525 -0.52 23.45 30.74
CA GLN A 525 0.33 22.24 30.69
C GLN A 525 0.74 21.90 29.25
N CYS A 526 -0.17 22.06 28.28
CA CYS A 526 0.14 21.86 26.87
C CYS A 526 1.19 22.86 26.40
N LEU A 527 0.98 24.15 26.71
CA LEU A 527 1.86 25.23 26.29
C LEU A 527 3.26 25.07 26.89
N GLU A 528 3.34 24.74 28.18
CA GLU A 528 4.59 24.42 28.88
C GLU A 528 5.30 23.25 28.20
N THR A 529 4.61 22.13 27.97
CA THR A 529 5.21 20.95 27.32
C THR A 529 5.74 21.27 25.90
N LEU A 530 4.99 22.01 25.09
CA LEU A 530 5.42 22.38 23.74
C LEU A 530 6.59 23.36 23.78
N THR A 531 6.54 24.34 24.67
CA THR A 531 7.59 25.34 24.84
C THR A 531 8.90 24.69 25.29
N GLU A 532 8.86 23.87 26.33
CA GLU A 532 10.04 23.14 26.82
C GLU A 532 10.64 22.25 25.73
N SER A 533 9.80 21.48 25.03
CA SER A 533 10.25 20.60 23.95
C SER A 533 10.87 21.39 22.79
N PHE A 534 10.32 22.54 22.41
CA PHE A 534 10.88 23.37 21.34
C PHE A 534 12.15 24.09 21.78
N THR A 535 12.19 24.64 23.00
CA THR A 535 13.38 25.29 23.57
C THR A 535 14.56 24.33 23.59
N HIS A 536 14.33 23.06 23.94
CA HIS A 536 15.37 22.03 23.87
C HIS A 536 15.92 21.84 22.45
N LEU A 537 15.05 21.71 21.43
CA LEU A 537 15.48 21.60 20.02
C LEU A 537 16.24 22.86 19.54
N SER A 538 15.69 24.03 19.81
CA SER A 538 16.26 25.33 19.41
C SER A 538 17.63 25.55 20.06
N HIS A 539 17.78 25.17 21.33
CA HIS A 539 19.07 25.25 22.03
C HIS A 539 20.12 24.32 21.41
N GLN A 540 19.75 23.07 21.08
CA GLN A 540 20.67 22.16 20.39
C GLN A 540 21.09 22.70 19.02
N MET A 541 20.13 23.15 18.21
CA MET A 541 20.43 23.73 16.90
C MET A 541 21.34 24.96 17.02
N ALA A 542 21.07 25.86 17.97
CA ALA A 542 21.88 27.07 18.17
C ALA A 542 23.30 26.80 18.70
N THR A 543 23.49 25.78 19.55
CA THR A 543 24.79 25.49 20.19
C THR A 543 25.64 24.49 19.41
N GLN A 544 25.01 23.51 18.76
CA GLN A 544 25.68 22.39 18.09
C GLN A 544 25.58 22.47 16.56
N GLY A 545 24.79 23.40 16.01
CA GLY A 545 24.50 23.48 14.57
C GLY A 545 23.73 22.26 14.04
N SER A 546 23.19 21.44 14.94
CA SER A 546 22.57 20.17 14.61
C SER A 546 21.61 19.72 15.71
N VAL A 547 20.65 18.86 15.38
CA VAL A 547 19.64 18.33 16.31
C VAL A 547 19.36 16.87 16.02
N LYS A 548 19.19 16.05 17.06
CA LYS A 548 18.86 14.63 16.86
C LYS A 548 17.47 14.46 16.26
N LEU A 549 17.35 13.62 15.24
CA LEU A 549 16.08 13.36 14.57
C LEU A 549 15.03 12.74 15.52
N SER A 550 15.49 11.94 16.49
CA SER A 550 14.64 11.37 17.54
C SER A 550 13.98 12.44 18.43
N GLU A 551 14.65 13.57 18.66
CA GLU A 551 14.10 14.68 19.44
C GLU A 551 13.09 15.48 18.62
N VAL A 552 13.38 15.72 17.34
CA VAL A 552 12.43 16.33 16.40
C VAL A 552 11.16 15.47 16.30
N TYR A 553 11.31 14.15 16.26
CA TYR A 553 10.18 13.23 16.28
C TYR A 553 9.33 13.36 17.57
N GLU A 554 9.95 13.43 18.75
CA GLU A 554 9.21 13.59 20.01
C GLU A 554 8.51 14.95 20.11
N PHE A 555 9.11 16.03 19.59
CA PHE A 555 8.43 17.31 19.44
C PHE A 555 7.21 17.20 18.50
N MET A 556 7.38 16.63 17.30
CA MET A 556 6.28 16.48 16.34
C MET A 556 5.14 15.60 16.85
N LYS A 557 5.46 14.58 17.65
CA LYS A 557 4.47 13.76 18.35
C LYS A 557 3.70 14.56 19.41
N THR A 558 4.37 15.48 20.11
CA THR A 558 3.74 16.37 21.09
C THR A 558 2.82 17.38 20.39
N VAL A 559 3.28 18.00 19.31
CA VAL A 559 2.45 18.86 18.44
C VAL A 559 1.22 18.10 17.95
N THR A 560 1.40 16.90 17.39
CA THR A 560 0.32 16.08 16.83
C THR A 560 -0.73 15.69 17.87
N ARG A 561 -0.30 15.44 19.11
CA ARG A 561 -1.16 15.10 20.25
C ARG A 561 -2.09 16.25 20.63
N TYR A 562 -1.60 17.48 20.57
CA TYR A 562 -2.35 18.66 21.00
C TYR A 562 -3.06 19.39 19.86
N SER A 563 -2.53 19.29 18.64
CA SER A 563 -3.14 19.85 17.44
C SER A 563 -4.58 19.36 17.25
N ARG A 564 -5.46 20.33 17.06
CA ARG A 564 -6.90 20.14 16.85
C ARG A 564 -7.26 20.21 15.38
N SER A 565 -6.46 20.93 14.61
CA SER A 565 -6.66 21.19 13.19
C SER A 565 -5.45 20.81 12.36
N PHE A 566 -5.66 20.38 11.12
CA PHE A 566 -4.55 20.24 10.18
C PHE A 566 -3.98 21.60 9.77
N SER A 567 -4.78 22.67 9.85
CA SER A 567 -4.30 24.05 9.66
C SER A 567 -3.26 24.48 10.71
N ASP A 568 -3.25 23.87 11.91
CA ASP A 568 -2.22 24.15 12.91
C ASP A 568 -0.80 23.84 12.37
N PHE A 569 -0.69 22.88 11.45
CA PHE A 569 0.56 22.54 10.79
C PHE A 569 0.92 23.53 9.68
N GLN A 570 -0.06 24.21 9.07
CA GLN A 570 0.19 25.31 8.14
C GLN A 570 0.83 26.49 8.86
N ASP A 571 0.29 26.88 10.00
CA ASP A 571 0.86 27.93 10.84
C ASP A 571 2.28 27.57 11.29
N LEU A 572 2.49 26.32 11.71
CA LEU A 572 3.78 25.86 12.23
C LEU A 572 4.91 25.81 11.19
N PHE A 573 4.58 25.48 9.93
CA PHE A 573 5.58 25.27 8.87
C PHE A 573 5.60 26.35 7.79
N ALA A 574 4.65 27.29 7.82
CA ALA A 574 4.26 28.20 6.75
C ALA A 574 3.67 27.49 5.51
N ASP A 575 2.64 28.08 4.91
CA ASP A 575 1.85 27.51 3.79
C ASP A 575 2.68 27.03 2.59
N ILE A 576 3.81 27.70 2.34
CA ILE A 576 4.69 27.36 1.20
C ILE A 576 5.46 26.05 1.39
N ASN A 577 5.59 25.55 2.63
CA ASN A 577 6.42 24.38 2.96
C ASN A 577 5.62 23.15 3.37
N ILE A 578 4.29 23.20 3.26
CA ILE A 578 3.40 22.11 3.64
C ILE A 578 2.32 21.90 2.59
N GLN A 579 2.00 20.62 2.38
CA GLN A 579 0.84 20.20 1.61
C GLN A 579 -0.13 19.49 2.54
N LEU A 580 -1.38 19.92 2.53
CA LEU A 580 -2.48 19.23 3.17
C LEU A 580 -3.33 18.55 2.11
N TYR A 581 -3.66 17.28 2.29
CA TYR A 581 -4.54 16.58 1.36
C TYR A 581 -5.26 15.43 2.01
N GLY A 582 -6.42 15.06 1.47
CA GLY A 582 -7.20 13.97 2.01
C GLY A 582 -8.30 13.49 1.10
N SER A 583 -9.06 12.52 1.62
CA SER A 583 -10.24 12.00 0.95
C SER A 583 -11.32 11.62 1.96
N LEU A 584 -12.57 11.73 1.53
CA LEU A 584 -13.73 11.25 2.25
C LEU A 584 -14.42 10.19 1.38
N VAL A 585 -14.63 9.01 1.96
CA VAL A 585 -15.49 7.96 1.41
C VAL A 585 -16.69 7.79 2.34
N ALA A 586 -17.88 7.78 1.78
CA ALA A 586 -19.15 7.69 2.48
C ALA A 586 -20.21 6.99 1.61
N HIS A 587 -21.46 7.04 2.04
CA HIS A 587 -22.61 6.46 1.34
C HIS A 587 -23.68 7.51 1.11
N VAL A 588 -24.40 7.41 -0.01
CA VAL A 588 -25.57 8.25 -0.30
C VAL A 588 -26.83 7.41 -0.04
N PRO A 589 -27.86 7.94 0.65
CA PRO A 589 -29.13 7.24 0.80
C PRO A 589 -29.68 6.74 -0.54
N ASP A 590 -30.29 5.55 -0.53
CA ASP A 590 -30.98 4.96 -1.67
C ASP A 590 -30.12 4.68 -2.92
N SER A 591 -28.78 4.76 -2.80
CA SER A 591 -27.84 4.46 -3.88
C SER A 591 -26.80 3.42 -3.47
N GLU A 592 -26.57 2.42 -4.31
CA GLU A 592 -25.45 1.48 -4.11
C GLU A 592 -24.08 2.09 -4.46
N ILE A 593 -24.07 3.29 -5.08
CA ILE A 593 -22.84 3.98 -5.47
C ILE A 593 -22.27 4.72 -4.25
N PRO A 594 -21.01 4.48 -3.88
CA PRO A 594 -20.39 5.17 -2.75
C PRO A 594 -20.15 6.64 -3.09
N PHE A 595 -20.25 7.51 -2.07
CA PHE A 595 -19.78 8.88 -2.19
C PHE A 595 -18.27 8.92 -1.98
N LYS A 596 -17.50 9.46 -2.92
CA LYS A 596 -16.06 9.65 -2.75
C LYS A 596 -15.63 11.02 -3.23
N THR A 597 -14.93 11.77 -2.38
CA THR A 597 -14.43 13.11 -2.71
C THR A 597 -13.01 13.31 -2.18
N PHE A 598 -12.30 14.26 -2.76
CA PHE A 598 -10.91 14.59 -2.47
C PHE A 598 -10.77 16.09 -2.22
N PHE A 599 -9.81 16.46 -1.37
CA PHE A 599 -9.52 17.86 -1.06
C PHE A 599 -8.03 18.04 -0.83
N LYS A 600 -7.53 19.23 -1.17
CA LYS A 600 -6.14 19.63 -0.99
C LYS A 600 -6.03 21.12 -0.63
N SER A 601 -5.04 21.47 0.19
CA SER A 601 -4.60 22.84 0.46
C SER A 601 -3.07 22.91 0.48
N GLY A 602 -2.51 24.09 0.29
CA GLY A 602 -1.09 24.34 0.20
C GLY A 602 -0.46 23.90 -1.14
N HIS A 603 0.84 24.16 -1.26
CA HIS A 603 1.62 23.80 -2.45
C HIS A 603 2.08 22.34 -2.40
N SER A 604 2.21 21.69 -3.56
CA SER A 604 2.80 20.34 -3.66
C SER A 604 4.21 20.35 -3.08
N GLN A 605 4.47 19.49 -2.11
CA GLN A 605 5.78 19.34 -1.47
C GLN A 605 6.55 18.12 -1.99
N GLY A 606 6.13 17.56 -3.14
CA GLY A 606 6.67 16.32 -3.68
C GLY A 606 6.03 15.07 -3.05
N GLN A 607 6.66 13.91 -3.21
CA GLN A 607 6.18 12.63 -2.66
C GLN A 607 7.02 12.12 -1.47
N GLY A 608 7.98 12.92 -1.00
CA GLY A 608 8.90 12.60 0.08
C GLY A 608 10.31 12.40 -0.49
N VAL A 609 11.32 12.55 0.38
CA VAL A 609 12.74 12.58 -0.02
C VAL A 609 13.13 11.42 -0.92
N ILE A 610 12.72 10.19 -0.58
CA ILE A 610 13.14 8.99 -1.30
C ILE A 610 12.52 8.96 -2.70
N LYS A 611 11.21 9.23 -2.78
CA LYS A 611 10.50 9.19 -4.06
C LYS A 611 10.88 10.34 -4.97
N ASP A 612 11.09 11.53 -4.40
CA ASP A 612 11.54 12.70 -5.15
C ASP A 612 12.97 12.49 -5.66
N PHE A 613 13.84 11.83 -4.88
CA PHE A 613 15.16 11.41 -5.34
C PHE A 613 15.06 10.47 -6.54
N VAL A 614 14.23 9.42 -6.45
CA VAL A 614 13.98 8.49 -7.55
C VAL A 614 13.49 9.22 -8.81
N LYS A 615 12.51 10.12 -8.69
CA LYS A 615 12.01 10.96 -9.80
C LYS A 615 13.09 11.86 -10.42
N ASN A 616 14.13 12.24 -9.66
CA ASN A 616 15.21 13.10 -10.13
C ASN A 616 16.35 12.34 -10.81
N ILE A 617 16.54 11.06 -10.50
CA ILE A 617 17.56 10.22 -11.16
C ILE A 617 17.00 9.45 -12.35
N GLU A 618 15.68 9.28 -12.42
CA GLU A 618 14.95 8.76 -13.57
C GLU A 618 14.69 9.84 -14.62
#